data_AF-A0A803PRS9-F1
#
_entry.id   AF-A0A803PRS9-F1
#
_cell.length_a   1.000
_cell.length_b   1.000
_cell.length_c   1.000
_cell.angle_alpha   90.00
_cell.angle_beta   90.00
_cell.angle_gamma   90.00
#
_symmetry.space_group_name_H-M   'P 1'
#
loop_
_entity.id
_entity.type
_entity.pdbx_description
1 polymer ?
#
loop_
_entity_poly.entity_id
_entity_poly.type
_entity_poly.pdbx_seq_one_letter_code
_entity_poly.pdbx_strand_id
1 'polypeptide(L)'
;MASSSDSWMKEYNEAVKLADDINGMISERSSLPGSGPEMQRHASAIRRKITILGTRLDSLQSVLSKLPGKQPISDKEMNRRKDMLGNLRAR
;
A
#
# COMPACT_ATOMS: atom_id res chain seq x y z
N MET A 1 -13.16 -6.37 20.74
CA MET A 1 -11.81 -5.84 20.44
C MET A 1 -11.26 -6.70 19.31
N ALA A 2 -11.15 -6.20 18.08
CA ALA A 2 -10.44 -6.93 17.03
C ALA A 2 -8.96 -6.97 17.40
N SER A 3 -8.30 -8.13 17.30
CA SER A 3 -6.88 -8.23 17.62
C SER A 3 -6.10 -7.26 16.71
N SER A 4 -5.04 -6.61 17.21
CA SER A 4 -4.28 -5.65 16.40
C SER A 4 -3.63 -6.32 15.18
N SER A 5 -3.43 -7.65 15.24
CA SER A 5 -3.05 -8.47 14.10
C SER A 5 -4.06 -8.46 12.96
N ASP A 6 -5.35 -8.60 13.25
CA ASP A 6 -6.41 -8.52 12.24
C ASP A 6 -6.50 -7.11 11.63
N SER A 7 -6.28 -6.09 12.45
CA SER A 7 -6.29 -4.69 12.00
C SER A 7 -5.14 -4.37 11.04
N TRP A 8 -3.92 -4.81 11.37
CA TRP A 8 -2.76 -4.59 10.50
C TRP A 8 -2.91 -5.32 9.16
N MET A 9 -3.37 -6.58 9.20
CA MET A 9 -3.61 -7.36 7.99
C MET A 9 -4.70 -6.73 7.12
N LYS A 10 -5.76 -6.18 7.71
CA LYS A 10 -6.79 -5.46 6.96
C LYS A 10 -6.23 -4.26 6.22
N GLU A 11 -5.49 -3.38 6.91
CA GLU A 11 -4.87 -2.20 6.31
C GLU A 11 -3.85 -2.56 5.23
N TYR A 12 -3.10 -3.66 5.44
CA TYR A 12 -2.19 -4.21 4.43
C TYR A 12 -2.94 -4.64 3.17
N ASN A 13 -4.03 -5.40 3.31
CA ASN A 13 -4.83 -5.84 2.17
C ASN A 13 -5.42 -4.65 1.38
N GLU A 14 -5.83 -3.59 2.06
CA GLU A 14 -6.29 -2.36 1.40
C GLU A 14 -5.16 -1.66 0.64
N ALA A 15 -3.94 -1.66 1.19
CA ALA A 15 -2.76 -1.15 0.48
C ALA A 15 -2.40 -2.02 -0.74
N VAL A 16 -2.55 -3.34 -0.65
CA VAL A 16 -2.34 -4.26 -1.79
C VAL A 16 -3.33 -3.99 -2.91
N LYS A 17 -4.63 -3.83 -2.60
CA LYS A 17 -5.65 -3.49 -3.61
C LYS A 17 -5.34 -2.16 -4.29
N LEU A 18 -4.90 -1.16 -3.53
CA LEU A 18 -4.52 0.14 -4.09
C LEU A 18 -3.30 0.04 -5.02
N ALA A 19 -2.31 -0.78 -4.67
CA ALA A 19 -1.15 -1.04 -5.54
C ALA A 19 -1.54 -1.77 -6.83
N ASP A 20 -2.44 -2.75 -6.73
CA ASP A 20 -2.98 -3.46 -7.91
C ASP A 20 -3.73 -2.53 -8.85
N ASP A 21 -4.60 -1.68 -8.29
CA ASP A 21 -5.34 -0.66 -9.04
C ASP A 21 -4.39 0.39 -9.69
N ILE A 22 -3.31 0.81 -9.02
CA ILE A 22 -2.29 1.66 -9.63
C ILE A 22 -1.63 0.96 -10.83
N ASN A 23 -1.29 -0.33 -10.70
CA ASN A 23 -0.71 -1.11 -11.79
C ASN A 23 -1.70 -1.32 -12.95
N GLY A 24 -2.98 -1.52 -12.65
CA GLY A 24 -4.07 -1.53 -13.62
C GLY A 24 -4.11 -0.22 -14.41
N MET A 25 -4.17 0.92 -13.70
CA MET A 25 -4.16 2.23 -14.32
C MET A 25 -2.89 2.47 -15.15
N ILE A 26 -1.70 2.12 -14.66
CA ILE A 26 -0.46 2.26 -15.43
C ILE A 26 -0.50 1.44 -16.72
N SER A 27 -1.06 0.22 -16.67
CA SER A 27 -1.23 -0.63 -17.85
C SER A 27 -2.21 -0.01 -18.86
N GLU A 28 -3.32 0.55 -18.38
CA GLU A 28 -4.31 1.27 -19.17
C GLU A 28 -3.75 2.58 -19.77
N ARG A 29 -2.73 3.18 -19.15
CA ARG A 29 -2.09 4.39 -19.69
C ARG A 29 -1.53 4.16 -21.10
N SER A 30 -1.08 2.94 -21.40
CA SER A 30 -0.50 2.58 -22.70
C SER A 30 -1.53 2.55 -23.83
N SER A 31 -2.82 2.41 -23.52
CA SER A 31 -3.91 2.44 -24.51
C SER A 31 -4.48 3.84 -24.74
N LEU A 32 -4.14 4.82 -23.88
CA LEU A 32 -4.57 6.21 -24.04
C LEU A 32 -3.71 6.93 -25.10
N PRO A 33 -4.30 7.86 -25.88
CA PRO A 33 -3.55 8.68 -26.81
C PRO A 33 -2.44 9.46 -26.08
N GLY A 34 -1.24 9.49 -26.67
CA GLY A 34 -0.01 9.96 -26.03
C GLY A 34 -0.01 11.43 -25.58
N SER A 35 -0.98 12.24 -26.03
CA SER A 35 -1.19 13.60 -25.55
C SER A 35 -2.68 13.93 -25.46
N GLY A 36 -3.05 14.77 -24.50
CA GLY A 36 -4.43 15.24 -24.31
C GLY A 36 -4.81 15.49 -22.85
N PRO A 37 -5.91 16.20 -22.60
CA PRO A 37 -6.41 16.47 -21.25
C PRO A 37 -6.76 15.20 -20.49
N GLU A 38 -7.20 14.15 -21.18
CA GLU A 38 -7.52 12.84 -20.59
C GLU A 38 -6.26 12.13 -20.07
N MET A 39 -5.17 12.13 -20.85
CA MET A 39 -3.88 11.61 -20.41
C MET A 39 -3.36 12.35 -19.17
N GLN A 40 -3.51 13.68 -19.12
CA GLN A 40 -3.09 14.49 -17.97
C GLN A 40 -3.93 14.20 -16.71
N ARG A 41 -5.25 14.06 -16.86
CA ARG A 41 -6.15 13.67 -15.77
C ARG A 41 -5.80 12.28 -15.24
N HIS A 42 -5.59 11.34 -16.16
CA HIS A 42 -5.22 9.97 -15.83
C HIS A 42 -3.88 9.88 -15.09
N ALA A 43 -2.84 10.55 -15.61
CA ALA A 43 -1.54 10.64 -14.95
C ALA A 43 -1.62 11.30 -13.56
N SER A 44 -2.47 12.31 -13.40
CA SER A 44 -2.68 12.98 -12.11
C SER A 44 -3.42 12.09 -11.11
N ALA A 45 -4.39 11.30 -11.57
CA ALA A 45 -5.07 10.31 -10.76
C ALA A 45 -4.11 9.21 -10.28
N ILE A 46 -3.26 8.67 -11.16
CA ILE A 46 -2.21 7.71 -10.79
C ILE A 46 -1.29 8.30 -9.72
N ARG A 47 -0.76 9.51 -9.94
CA ARG A 47 0.13 10.19 -8.96
C ARG A 47 -0.53 10.35 -7.59
N ARG A 48 -1.81 10.76 -7.56
CA ARG A 48 -2.57 10.87 -6.30
C ARG A 48 -2.69 9.53 -5.59
N LYS A 49 -2.97 8.44 -6.31
CA LYS A 49 -3.06 7.11 -5.72
C LYS A 49 -1.70 6.63 -5.20
N ILE A 50 -0.60 6.89 -5.91
CA ILE A 50 0.77 6.62 -5.42
C ILE A 50 1.04 7.35 -4.10
N THR A 51 0.69 8.63 -4.00
CA THR A 51 0.83 9.38 -2.74
C THR A 51 0.03 8.74 -1.60
N ILE A 52 -1.22 8.34 -1.85
CA ILE A 52 -2.07 7.67 -0.85
C ILE A 52 -1.45 6.34 -0.43
N LEU A 53 -0.93 5.55 -1.37
CA LEU A 53 -0.24 4.29 -1.08
C LEU A 53 0.97 4.52 -0.18
N GLY A 54 1.79 5.53 -0.49
CA GLY A 54 2.93 5.93 0.34
C GLY A 54 2.54 6.20 1.80
N THR A 55 1.48 7.00 2.01
CA THR A 55 0.95 7.30 3.35
C THR A 55 0.44 6.05 4.07
N ARG A 56 -0.23 5.14 3.37
CA ARG A 56 -0.69 3.86 3.96
C ARG A 56 0.47 2.97 4.37
N LEU A 57 1.52 2.90 3.56
CA LEU A 57 2.74 2.13 3.87
C LEU A 57 3.49 2.69 5.09
N ASP A 58 3.60 4.01 5.19
CA ASP A 58 4.16 4.67 6.37
C ASP A 58 3.34 4.37 7.64
N SER A 59 2.00 4.44 7.52
CA SER A 59 1.08 4.11 8.61
C SER A 59 1.23 2.65 9.07
N LEU A 60 1.29 1.69 8.14
CA LEU A 60 1.52 0.27 8.43
C LEU A 60 2.85 0.04 9.13
N GLN A 61 3.92 0.72 8.70
CA GLN A 61 5.22 0.67 9.37
C GLN A 61 5.15 1.26 10.79
N SER A 62 4.48 2.39 10.97
CA SER A 62 4.28 3.02 12.28
C SER A 62 3.57 2.08 13.25
N VAL A 63 2.55 1.35 12.78
CA VAL A 63 1.83 0.36 13.58
C VAL A 63 2.76 -0.80 13.97
N LEU A 64 3.58 -1.33 13.04
CA LEU A 64 4.56 -2.38 13.36
C LEU A 64 5.56 -1.95 14.42
N SER A 65 6.10 -0.74 14.31
CA SER A 65 7.06 -0.22 15.28
C SER A 65 6.46 -0.03 16.69
N LYS A 66 5.15 0.18 16.80
CA LYS A 66 4.44 0.40 18.07
C LYS A 66 3.84 -0.88 18.66
N LEU A 67 3.77 -1.97 17.91
CA LEU A 67 3.20 -3.25 18.33
C LEU A 67 3.90 -3.92 19.53
N PRO A 68 5.24 -4.00 19.63
CA PRO A 68 5.89 -4.71 20.74
C PRO A 68 5.57 -4.12 22.13
N GLY A 69 5.14 -2.85 22.20
CA GLY A 69 4.68 -2.22 23.44
C GLY A 69 3.18 -2.39 23.75
N LYS A 70 2.36 -2.87 22.80
CA LYS A 70 0.88 -2.93 22.94
C LYS A 70 0.30 -4.34 22.84
N GLN A 71 0.96 -5.25 22.13
CA GLN A 71 0.53 -6.64 21.98
C GLN A 71 1.75 -7.50 21.64
N PRO A 72 1.98 -8.62 22.35
CA PRO A 72 3.07 -9.53 22.01
C PRO A 72 2.74 -10.19 20.66
N ILE A 73 3.48 -9.83 19.62
CA ILE A 73 3.55 -10.61 18.38
C ILE A 73 4.89 -11.34 18.36
N SER A 74 4.90 -12.57 17.83
CA SER A 74 6.16 -13.31 17.69
C SER A 74 7.10 -12.58 16.72
N ASP A 75 8.40 -12.62 16.99
CA ASP A 75 9.44 -12.10 16.09
C ASP A 75 9.31 -12.63 14.66
N LYS A 76 8.89 -13.89 14.51
CA LYS A 76 8.62 -14.50 13.20
C LYS A 76 7.53 -13.75 12.44
N GLU A 77 6.43 -13.43 13.11
CA GLU A 77 5.32 -12.69 12.52
C GLU A 77 5.69 -11.21 12.28
N MET A 78 6.44 -10.60 13.20
CA MET A 78 6.99 -9.25 13.00
C MET A 78 7.85 -9.18 11.73
N ASN A 79 8.78 -10.12 11.56
CA ASN A 79 9.67 -10.16 10.41
C ASN A 79 8.90 -10.44 9.12
N ARG A 80 7.90 -11.33 9.14
CA ARG A 80 7.00 -11.56 8.01
C ARG A 80 6.30 -10.27 7.57
N ARG A 81 5.76 -9.49 8.50
CA ARG A 81 5.07 -8.22 8.18
C ARG A 81 6.02 -7.16 7.63
N LYS A 82 7.25 -7.10 8.12
CA LYS A 82 8.30 -6.23 7.56
C LYS A 82 8.63 -6.61 6.11
N ASP A 83 8.78 -7.91 5.83
CA ASP A 83 9.00 -8.42 4.47
C ASP A 83 7.84 -8.09 3.54
N MET A 84 6.60 -8.33 3.97
CA MET A 84 5.40 -7.99 3.22
C MET A 84 5.32 -6.50 2.83
N LEU A 85 5.72 -5.59 3.73
CA LEU A 85 5.82 -4.16 3.42
C LEU A 85 6.96 -3.83 2.46
N GLY A 86 8.12 -4.50 2.60
CA GLY A 86 9.24 -4.38 1.68
C GLY A 86 8.82 -4.75 0.26
N ASN A 87 8.17 -5.91 0.10
CA ASN A 87 7.67 -6.38 -1.18
C ASN A 87 6.64 -5.43 -1.79
N LEU A 88 5.74 -4.85 -0.97
CA LEU A 88 4.75 -3.90 -1.47
C LEU A 88 5.35 -2.55 -1.87
N ARG A 89 6.46 -2.13 -1.26
CA ARG A 89 7.21 -0.93 -1.65
C ARG A 89 8.01 -1.08 -2.94
N ALA A 90 8.43 -2.32 -3.24
CA ALA A 90 9.18 -2.65 -4.44
C ALA A 90 8.28 -2.95 -5.66
N ARG A 91 6.96 -2.94 -5.48
CA ARG A 91 5.96 -3.16 -6.52
C ARG A 91 5.71 -1.93 -7.39
#